data_AF-A0A5E4LWG6-F1
#
_entry.id   AF-A0A5E4LWG6-F1
#
_cell.length_a   1.000
_cell.length_b   1.000
_cell.length_c   1.000
_cell.angle_alpha   90.00
_cell.angle_beta   90.00
_cell.angle_gamma   90.00
#
_symmetry.space_group_name_H-M   'P 1'
#
loop_
_entity.id
_entity.type
_entity.pdbx_description
1 polymer ?
#
loop_
_entity_poly.entity_id
_entity_poly.type
_entity_poly.pdbx_seq_one_letter_code
_entity_poly.pdbx_strand_id
1 'polypeptide(L)'
;MKSKFVTYNNKIINTRIGWLDLVAKLGDKIKVDYIGKLNDGSIFDSSEDQGRPLEFEVGKGHVIKGFDDAVVGMSEGEEKELKIHPSDAYGEHDPTLVQKIPREIFPKDAELAPGLLFEAGLPTGEKIPATITAIDNDTVSVDLNHPLAGKTLNFKIKIREITPPT
;
A
#
# COMPACT_ATOMS: atom_id res chain seq x y z
N MET A 1 0.46 -24.85 -30.67
CA MET A 1 1.78 -24.50 -30.09
C MET A 1 2.86 -24.91 -31.07
N LYS A 2 3.67 -23.99 -31.58
CA LYS A 2 4.83 -24.34 -32.42
C LYS A 2 6.09 -24.21 -31.59
N SER A 3 6.59 -25.33 -31.07
CA SER A 3 7.93 -25.43 -30.48
C SER A 3 8.95 -25.27 -31.60
N LYS A 4 9.93 -24.37 -31.45
CA LYS A 4 11.10 -24.30 -32.34
C LYS A 4 12.30 -24.90 -31.60
N PHE A 5 12.99 -25.83 -32.26
CA PHE A 5 14.22 -26.43 -31.79
C PHE A 5 15.42 -25.75 -32.45
N VAL A 6 16.51 -25.57 -31.70
CA VAL A 6 17.81 -25.15 -32.24
C VAL A 6 18.84 -26.20 -31.83
N THR A 7 19.70 -26.59 -32.77
CA THR A 7 20.76 -27.57 -32.56
C THR A 7 22.12 -26.88 -32.43
N TYR A 8 22.92 -27.29 -31.44
CA TYR A 8 24.36 -27.00 -31.36
C TYR A 8 25.11 -28.31 -31.07
N ASN A 9 26.14 -28.62 -31.85
CA ASN A 9 26.94 -29.86 -31.76
C ASN A 9 26.12 -31.16 -31.70
N ASN A 10 25.11 -31.31 -32.56
CA ASN A 10 24.31 -32.54 -32.71
C ASN A 10 23.64 -33.07 -31.43
N LYS A 11 23.56 -32.28 -30.35
CA LYS A 11 22.72 -32.58 -29.19
C LYS A 11 21.42 -31.78 -29.30
N ILE A 12 20.28 -32.47 -29.14
CA ILE A 12 19.01 -31.80 -28.84
C ILE A 12 19.16 -31.22 -27.45
N ILE A 13 19.51 -29.94 -27.40
CA ILE A 13 19.46 -29.17 -26.17
C ILE A 13 17.98 -28.83 -25.95
N ASN A 14 17.36 -29.41 -24.92
CA ASN A 14 16.15 -28.84 -24.34
C ASN A 14 16.57 -27.56 -23.63
N THR A 15 16.85 -26.55 -24.44
CA THR A 15 17.03 -25.22 -23.91
C THR A 15 15.63 -24.78 -23.50
N ARG A 16 15.44 -24.65 -22.20
CA ARG A 16 14.53 -23.65 -21.66
C ARG A 16 15.04 -22.29 -22.16
N ILE A 17 14.90 -21.99 -23.46
CA ILE A 17 14.89 -20.61 -23.95
C ILE A 17 13.54 -20.08 -23.49
N GLY A 18 13.51 -19.79 -22.20
CA GLY A 18 12.36 -19.31 -21.45
C GLY A 18 12.75 -18.08 -20.65
N TRP A 19 13.64 -17.25 -21.21
CA TRP A 19 13.58 -15.80 -20.96
C TRP A 19 12.34 -15.28 -21.72
N LEU A 20 11.16 -15.78 -21.38
CA LEU A 20 9.97 -14.96 -21.48
C LEU A 20 10.05 -14.13 -20.23
N ASP A 21 10.16 -12.81 -20.36
CA ASP A 21 10.08 -11.88 -19.25
C ASP A 21 8.94 -12.33 -18.35
N LEU A 22 9.29 -12.83 -17.15
CA LEU A 22 8.29 -13.27 -16.20
C LEU A 22 7.61 -11.99 -15.74
N VAL A 23 6.40 -11.77 -16.25
CA VAL A 23 5.55 -10.63 -15.90
C VAL A 23 4.55 -11.04 -14.84
N ALA A 24 4.35 -10.17 -13.86
CA ALA A 24 3.42 -10.39 -12.77
C ALA A 24 1.97 -10.44 -13.28
N LYS A 25 1.20 -11.41 -12.80
CA LYS A 25 -0.21 -11.63 -13.13
C LYS A 25 -1.02 -11.87 -11.86
N LEU A 26 -2.34 -11.76 -11.98
CA LEU A 26 -3.26 -12.07 -10.89
C LEU A 26 -2.98 -13.48 -10.34
N GLY A 27 -2.87 -13.58 -9.01
CA GLY A 27 -2.55 -14.82 -8.30
C GLY A 27 -1.06 -15.15 -8.18
N ASP A 28 -0.17 -14.43 -8.87
CA ASP A 28 1.27 -14.56 -8.62
C ASP A 28 1.61 -13.96 -7.26
N LYS A 29 2.53 -14.61 -6.54
CA LYS A 29 3.15 -14.04 -5.34
C LYS A 29 4.37 -13.24 -5.78
N ILE A 30 4.48 -11.99 -5.35
CA ILE A 30 5.59 -11.12 -5.72
C ILE A 30 6.30 -10.56 -4.49
N LYS A 31 7.58 -10.25 -4.65
CA LYS A 31 8.34 -9.41 -3.71
C LYS A 31 8.70 -8.10 -4.38
N VAL A 32 8.48 -6.99 -3.70
CA VAL A 32 8.73 -5.65 -4.24
C VAL A 32 9.51 -4.79 -3.26
N ASP A 33 10.45 -4.02 -3.80
CA ASP A 33 10.98 -2.83 -3.12
C ASP A 33 10.08 -1.64 -3.47
N TYR A 34 9.83 -0.75 -2.51
CA TYR A 34 9.00 0.42 -2.76
C TYR A 34 9.38 1.64 -1.91
N ILE A 35 9.04 2.82 -2.41
CA ILE A 35 9.05 4.08 -1.67
C ILE A 35 7.72 4.78 -1.91
N GLY A 36 6.99 5.09 -0.84
CA GLY A 36 5.75 5.86 -0.85
C GLY A 36 5.98 7.30 -0.39
N LYS A 37 5.55 8.28 -1.19
CA LYS A 37 5.70 9.71 -0.93
C LYS A 37 4.38 10.47 -1.03
N LEU A 38 4.24 11.51 -0.22
CA LEU A 38 3.21 12.53 -0.40
C LEU A 38 3.64 13.54 -1.48
N ASN A 39 2.70 14.40 -1.90
CA ASN A 39 2.96 15.41 -2.95
C ASN A 39 3.99 16.47 -2.54
N ASP A 40 4.21 16.68 -1.23
CA ASP A 40 5.27 17.55 -0.72
C ASP A 40 6.67 16.89 -0.75
N GLY A 41 6.75 15.63 -1.19
CA GLY A 41 7.98 14.86 -1.28
C GLY A 41 8.35 14.10 -0.01
N SER A 42 7.60 14.27 1.09
CA SER A 42 7.82 13.51 2.33
C SER A 42 7.56 12.02 2.09
N ILE A 43 8.47 11.17 2.58
CA ILE A 43 8.31 9.72 2.57
C ILE A 43 7.42 9.35 3.75
N PHE A 44 6.35 8.61 3.49
CA PHE A 44 5.47 8.10 4.55
C PHE A 44 5.70 6.62 4.84
N ASP A 45 6.26 5.86 3.89
CA ASP A 45 6.59 4.45 4.06
C ASP A 45 7.60 3.99 2.98
N SER A 46 8.46 3.03 3.31
CA SER A 46 9.38 2.42 2.35
C SER A 46 9.81 1.02 2.77
N SER A 47 10.07 0.13 1.81
CA SER A 47 10.58 -1.22 2.11
C SER A 47 11.97 -1.21 2.76
N GLU A 48 12.75 -0.15 2.53
CA GLU A 48 14.05 0.06 3.16
C GLU A 48 13.90 0.34 4.66
N ASP A 49 12.98 1.23 5.04
CA ASP A 49 12.68 1.52 6.45
C ASP A 49 12.12 0.28 7.18
N GLN A 50 11.36 -0.56 6.47
CA GLN A 50 10.85 -1.84 6.99
C GLN A 50 11.93 -2.95 7.05
N GLY A 51 13.10 -2.72 6.46
CA GLY A 51 14.23 -3.67 6.41
C GLY A 51 13.98 -4.91 5.56
N ARG A 52 12.89 -4.97 4.79
CA ARG A 52 12.54 -6.12 3.94
C ARG A 52 11.62 -5.72 2.78
N PRO A 53 11.69 -6.44 1.64
CA PRO A 53 10.71 -6.29 0.57
C PRO A 53 9.28 -6.58 1.07
N LEU A 54 8.31 -5.90 0.46
CA LEU A 54 6.90 -6.23 0.64
C LEU A 54 6.57 -7.46 -0.20
N GLU A 55 5.91 -8.44 0.42
CA GLU A 55 5.52 -9.69 -0.22
C GLU A 55 4.02 -9.86 -0.17
N PHE A 56 3.37 -10.04 -1.32
CA PHE A 56 1.93 -10.21 -1.42
C PHE A 56 1.52 -10.97 -2.69
N GLU A 57 0.29 -11.46 -2.70
CA GLU A 57 -0.34 -12.05 -3.88
C GLU A 57 -1.11 -10.98 -4.68
N VAL A 58 -0.83 -10.90 -5.98
CA VAL A 58 -1.39 -9.88 -6.89
C VAL A 58 -2.88 -10.12 -7.11
N GLY A 59 -3.67 -9.06 -6.96
CA GLY A 59 -5.13 -9.06 -7.17
C GLY A 59 -5.93 -9.54 -5.96
N LYS A 60 -5.31 -9.68 -4.78
CA LYS A 60 -6.00 -10.11 -3.55
C LYS A 60 -6.38 -8.98 -2.62
N GLY A 61 -6.06 -7.73 -2.95
CA GLY A 61 -6.41 -6.58 -2.11
C GLY A 61 -5.64 -6.55 -0.78
N HIS A 62 -4.44 -7.15 -0.73
CA HIS A 62 -3.54 -7.04 0.42
C HIS A 62 -2.87 -5.66 0.53
N VAL A 63 -2.83 -4.95 -0.60
CA VAL A 63 -2.33 -3.58 -0.73
C VAL A 63 -3.43 -2.71 -1.33
N ILE A 64 -3.22 -1.39 -1.31
CA ILE A 64 -4.17 -0.46 -1.95
C ILE A 64 -4.37 -0.78 -3.42
N LYS A 65 -5.59 -0.57 -3.91
CA LYS A 65 -6.03 -0.96 -5.25
C LYS A 65 -5.08 -0.46 -6.35
N GLY A 66 -4.70 0.81 -6.31
CA GLY A 66 -3.81 1.38 -7.33
C GLY A 66 -2.40 0.79 -7.34
N PHE A 67 -1.92 0.26 -6.20
CA PHE A 67 -0.64 -0.45 -6.14
C PHE A 67 -0.81 -1.84 -6.76
N ASP A 68 -1.86 -2.56 -6.36
CA ASP A 68 -2.16 -3.92 -6.83
C ASP A 68 -2.34 -3.95 -8.36
N ASP A 69 -3.09 -2.98 -8.90
CA ASP A 69 -3.31 -2.85 -10.34
C ASP A 69 -2.01 -2.50 -11.10
N ALA A 70 -1.12 -1.70 -10.50
CA ALA A 70 0.06 -1.19 -11.17
C ALA A 70 1.17 -2.21 -11.38
N VAL A 71 1.24 -3.23 -10.51
CA VAL A 71 2.23 -4.31 -10.60
C VAL A 71 1.88 -5.32 -11.68
N VAL A 72 0.60 -5.41 -12.10
CA VAL A 72 0.18 -6.31 -13.17
C VAL A 72 0.91 -5.96 -14.47
N GLY A 73 1.54 -6.97 -15.07
CA GLY A 73 2.32 -6.83 -16.31
C GLY A 73 3.74 -6.32 -16.10
N MET A 74 4.15 -5.95 -14.88
CA MET A 74 5.55 -5.62 -14.62
C MET A 74 6.44 -6.86 -14.67
N SER A 75 7.61 -6.73 -15.27
CA SER A 75 8.62 -7.79 -15.32
C SER A 75 9.45 -7.85 -14.04
N GLU A 76 10.03 -9.01 -13.73
CA GLU A 76 11.04 -9.09 -12.67
C GLU A 76 12.21 -8.13 -12.97
N GLY A 77 12.59 -7.32 -11.96
CA GLY A 77 13.61 -6.29 -12.08
C GLY A 77 13.12 -4.93 -12.62
N GLU A 78 11.90 -4.87 -13.18
CA GLU A 78 11.29 -3.63 -13.65
C GLU A 78 11.00 -2.67 -12.50
N GLU A 79 11.19 -1.39 -12.77
CA GLU A 79 10.85 -0.29 -11.86
C GLU A 79 9.82 0.62 -12.50
N LYS A 80 8.84 1.05 -11.72
CA LYS A 80 7.75 1.93 -12.16
C LYS A 80 7.48 2.99 -11.13
N GLU A 81 7.31 4.23 -11.60
CA GLU A 81 6.82 5.34 -10.78
C GLU A 81 5.37 5.66 -11.17
N LEU A 82 4.53 5.85 -10.17
CA LEU A 82 3.11 6.07 -10.37
C LEU A 82 2.52 6.97 -9.30
N LYS A 83 1.40 7.60 -9.68
CA LYS A 83 0.59 8.43 -8.81
C LYS A 83 -0.76 7.73 -8.61
N ILE A 84 -1.13 7.51 -7.35
CA ILE A 84 -2.36 6.85 -6.95
C ILE A 84 -3.26 7.89 -6.28
N HIS A 85 -4.44 8.10 -6.86
CA HIS A 85 -5.45 9.02 -6.33
C HIS A 85 -6.14 8.43 -5.09
N PRO A 86 -6.75 9.26 -4.23
CA PRO A 86 -7.37 8.78 -3.00
C PRO A 86 -8.39 7.66 -3.24
N SER A 87 -9.19 7.75 -4.31
CA SER A 87 -10.15 6.72 -4.73
C SER A 87 -9.57 5.33 -5.00
N ASP A 88 -8.28 5.23 -5.35
CA ASP A 88 -7.55 3.97 -5.55
C ASP A 88 -6.55 3.67 -4.41
N ALA A 89 -6.54 4.50 -3.36
CA ALA A 89 -5.69 4.39 -2.19
C ALA A 89 -6.51 4.16 -0.91
N TYR A 90 -6.57 5.15 -0.03
CA TYR A 90 -7.23 5.09 1.27
C TYR A 90 -8.59 5.82 1.30
N GLY A 91 -9.18 6.05 0.13
CA GLY A 91 -10.45 6.75 -0.03
C GLY A 91 -10.32 8.27 0.05
N GLU A 92 -11.42 8.94 -0.30
CA GLU A 92 -11.56 10.37 -0.07
C GLU A 92 -11.69 10.67 1.43
N HIS A 93 -11.31 11.88 1.83
CA HIS A 93 -11.60 12.35 3.18
C HIS A 93 -13.11 12.57 3.31
N ASP A 94 -13.72 11.94 4.31
CA ASP A 94 -15.14 12.09 4.61
C ASP A 94 -15.33 13.05 5.80
N PRO A 95 -15.87 14.26 5.58
CA PRO A 95 -16.14 15.23 6.65
C PRO A 95 -17.13 14.71 7.70
N THR A 96 -17.98 13.74 7.33
CA THR A 96 -18.96 13.16 8.26
C THR A 96 -18.31 12.22 9.28
N LEU A 97 -17.08 11.77 9.04
CA LEU A 97 -16.28 11.00 9.99
C LEU A 97 -15.51 11.87 10.99
N VAL A 98 -15.63 13.19 10.90
CA VAL A 98 -15.14 14.12 11.92
C VAL A 98 -16.21 14.31 12.99
N GLN A 99 -15.97 13.75 14.17
CA GLN A 99 -16.91 13.68 15.27
C GLN A 99 -16.52 14.66 16.39
N LYS A 100 -17.51 15.31 16.99
CA LYS A 100 -17.31 16.11 18.20
C LYS A 100 -17.58 15.24 19.43
N ILE A 101 -16.55 15.01 20.21
CA ILE A 101 -16.58 14.15 21.39
C ILE A 101 -16.44 15.03 22.64
N PRO A 102 -17.32 14.90 23.65
CA PRO A 102 -17.16 15.61 24.92
C PRO A 102 -15.79 15.37 25.56
N ARG A 103 -15.13 16.44 26.02
CA ARG A 103 -13.77 16.37 26.62
C ARG A 103 -13.71 15.44 27.84
N GLU A 104 -14.83 15.27 28.55
CA GLU A 104 -14.97 14.40 29.71
C GLU A 104 -14.77 12.91 29.41
N ILE A 105 -14.95 12.48 28.16
CA ILE A 105 -14.72 11.09 27.73
C ILE A 105 -13.22 10.77 27.71
N PHE A 106 -12.38 11.78 27.48
CA PHE A 106 -10.93 11.62 27.47
C PHE A 106 -10.38 11.65 28.90
N PRO A 107 -9.33 10.87 29.21
CA PRO A 107 -8.65 10.94 30.50
C PRO A 107 -8.28 12.38 30.86
N LYS A 108 -8.41 12.74 32.15
CA LYS A 108 -8.16 14.12 32.62
C LYS A 108 -6.68 14.49 32.51
N ASP A 109 -5.81 13.50 32.63
CA ASP A 109 -4.35 13.57 32.53
C ASP A 109 -3.84 13.39 31.09
N ALA A 110 -4.71 13.10 30.12
CA ALA A 110 -4.30 13.00 28.73
C ALA A 110 -3.89 14.38 28.16
N GLU A 111 -2.67 14.45 27.64
CA GLU A 111 -2.18 15.58 26.86
C GLU A 111 -2.80 15.53 25.46
N LEU A 112 -3.93 16.20 25.29
CA LEU A 112 -4.59 16.32 24.00
C LEU A 112 -4.00 17.50 23.22
N ALA A 113 -3.65 17.27 21.97
CA ALA A 113 -3.21 18.32 21.05
C ALA A 113 -3.75 18.06 19.63
N PRO A 114 -4.07 19.10 18.84
CA PRO A 114 -4.32 18.93 17.41
C PRO A 114 -3.15 18.22 16.73
N GLY A 115 -3.47 17.25 15.86
CA GLY A 115 -2.52 16.36 15.20
C GLY A 115 -2.18 15.09 16.00
N LEU A 116 -2.64 14.95 17.25
CA LEU A 116 -2.43 13.73 18.02
C LEU A 116 -3.17 12.55 17.36
N LEU A 117 -2.41 11.53 16.97
CA LEU A 117 -2.92 10.25 16.47
C LEU A 117 -3.06 9.25 17.63
N PHE A 118 -4.21 8.59 17.72
CA PHE A 118 -4.50 7.59 18.75
C PHE A 118 -5.42 6.48 18.22
N GLU A 119 -5.53 5.36 18.96
CA GLU A 119 -6.49 4.30 18.65
C GLU A 119 -7.85 4.61 19.30
N ALA A 120 -8.89 4.79 18.50
CA ALA A 120 -10.26 4.87 18.97
C ALA A 120 -10.90 3.47 18.94
N GLY A 121 -11.53 3.07 20.04
CA GLY A 121 -12.33 1.84 20.11
C GLY A 121 -13.75 2.09 19.60
N LEU A 122 -14.20 1.29 18.63
CA LEU A 122 -15.58 1.28 18.16
C LEU A 122 -16.45 0.38 19.04
N PRO A 123 -17.79 0.59 19.07
CA PRO A 123 -18.72 -0.29 19.80
C PRO A 123 -18.67 -1.77 19.37
N THR A 124 -18.18 -2.04 18.16
CA THR A 124 -17.95 -3.38 17.62
C THR A 124 -16.77 -4.11 18.26
N GLY A 125 -15.93 -3.40 19.04
CA GLY A 125 -14.68 -3.91 19.59
C GLY A 125 -13.48 -3.72 18.65
N GLU A 126 -13.70 -3.28 17.42
CA GLU A 126 -12.64 -2.89 16.50
C GLU A 126 -11.94 -1.61 16.97
N LYS A 127 -10.66 -1.50 16.66
CA LYS A 127 -9.87 -0.30 16.91
C LYS A 127 -9.47 0.34 15.60
N ILE A 128 -9.67 1.65 15.49
CA ILE A 128 -9.32 2.42 14.30
C ILE A 128 -8.39 3.58 14.67
N PRO A 129 -7.49 3.99 13.76
CA PRO A 129 -6.73 5.21 13.96
C PRO A 129 -7.68 6.43 13.96
N ALA A 130 -7.41 7.38 14.84
CA ALA A 130 -8.15 8.62 14.97
C ALA A 130 -7.19 9.78 15.23
N THR A 131 -7.49 10.95 14.69
CA THR A 131 -6.66 12.16 14.84
C THR A 131 -7.44 13.28 15.50
N ILE A 132 -6.90 13.92 16.53
CA ILE A 132 -7.50 15.14 17.07
C ILE A 132 -7.28 16.28 16.10
N THR A 133 -8.34 16.94 15.65
CA THR A 133 -8.24 18.07 14.70
C THR A 133 -8.41 19.43 15.36
N ALA A 134 -9.20 19.49 16.44
CA ALA A 134 -9.40 20.71 17.21
C ALA A 134 -9.80 20.38 18.64
N ILE A 135 -9.49 21.30 19.57
CA ILE A 135 -9.89 21.22 20.97
C ILE A 135 -10.58 22.53 21.31
N ASP A 136 -11.86 22.43 21.67
CA ASP A 136 -12.66 23.52 22.21
C ASP A 136 -12.79 23.35 23.74
N ASN A 137 -13.51 24.26 24.41
CA ASN A 137 -13.67 24.23 25.87
C ASN A 137 -14.24 22.91 26.39
N ASP A 138 -15.33 22.44 25.76
CA ASP A 138 -16.10 21.29 26.25
C ASP A 138 -16.04 20.09 25.29
N THR A 139 -15.52 20.28 24.08
CA THR A 139 -15.51 19.28 23.01
C THR A 139 -14.15 19.14 22.35
N VAL A 140 -13.82 17.92 21.96
CA VAL A 140 -12.66 17.57 21.14
C VAL A 140 -13.16 17.10 19.79
N SER A 141 -12.70 17.73 18.71
CA SER A 141 -12.98 17.26 17.35
C SER A 141 -12.00 16.16 16.99
N VAL A 142 -12.54 15.00 16.63
CA VAL A 142 -11.79 13.78 16.31
C VAL A 142 -12.12 13.34 14.90
N ASP A 143 -11.11 13.22 14.06
CA ASP A 143 -11.19 12.70 12.71
C ASP A 143 -10.94 11.19 12.72
N LEU A 144 -11.93 10.42 12.28
CA LEU A 144 -11.88 8.96 12.19
C LEU A 144 -11.50 8.45 10.79
N ASN A 145 -11.17 9.34 9.86
CA ASN A 145 -10.64 8.95 8.56
C ASN A 145 -9.28 8.26 8.71
N HIS A 146 -8.94 7.40 7.75
CA HIS A 146 -7.57 6.91 7.62
C HIS A 146 -6.58 8.10 7.52
N PRO A 147 -5.39 8.08 8.16
CA PRO A 147 -4.46 9.21 8.14
C PRO A 147 -4.01 9.68 6.75
N LEU A 148 -4.09 8.77 5.76
CA LEU A 148 -3.77 9.03 4.35
C LEU A 148 -5.01 9.25 3.46
N ALA A 149 -6.22 9.27 4.03
CA ALA A 149 -7.44 9.58 3.28
C ALA A 149 -7.38 10.98 2.66
N GLY A 150 -7.93 11.12 1.45
CA GLY A 150 -7.87 12.35 0.66
C GLY A 150 -6.49 12.72 0.13
N LYS A 151 -5.44 11.93 0.43
CA LYS A 151 -4.08 12.18 -0.07
C LYS A 151 -3.81 11.41 -1.35
N THR A 152 -3.23 12.10 -2.33
CA THR A 152 -2.62 11.46 -3.49
C THR A 152 -1.25 10.91 -3.08
N LEU A 153 -0.99 9.65 -3.42
CA LEU A 153 0.24 8.94 -3.05
C LEU A 153 1.11 8.73 -4.29
N ASN A 154 2.40 9.01 -4.17
CA ASN A 154 3.38 8.81 -5.24
C ASN A 154 4.25 7.62 -4.85
N PHE A 155 4.24 6.56 -5.67
CA PHE A 155 5.01 5.35 -5.42
C PHE A 155 6.10 5.18 -6.47
N LYS A 156 7.25 4.66 -6.03
CA LYS A 156 8.27 4.02 -6.85
C LYS A 156 8.29 2.56 -6.45
N ILE A 157 8.02 1.65 -7.38
CA ILE A 157 7.91 0.20 -7.13
C ILE A 157 8.92 -0.53 -8.01
N LYS A 158 9.63 -1.50 -7.44
CA LYS A 158 10.52 -2.39 -8.19
C LYS A 158 10.21 -3.85 -7.88
N ILE A 159 9.93 -4.65 -8.91
CA ILE A 159 9.74 -6.10 -8.74
C ILE A 159 11.10 -6.75 -8.49
N ARG A 160 11.18 -7.54 -7.42
CA ARG A 160 12.37 -8.32 -7.05
C ARG A 160 12.29 -9.77 -7.46
N GLU A 161 11.11 -10.36 -7.30
CA GLU A 161 10.88 -11.78 -7.53
C GLU A 161 9.41 -11.99 -7.88
N ILE A 162 9.14 -12.85 -8.85
CA ILE A 162 7.79 -13.33 -9.18
C ILE A 162 7.74 -14.85 -8.99
N THR A 163 6.80 -15.31 -8.18
CA THR A 163 6.51 -16.72 -7.93
C THR A 163 5.10 -17.05 -8.39
N PRO A 164 4.94 -17.79 -9.50
CA PRO A 164 3.64 -18.24 -9.97
C PRO A 164 2.91 -19.11 -8.93
N PRO A 165 1.56 -19.15 -8.95
CA PRO A 165 0.80 -20.02 -8.09
C PRO A 165 1.16 -21.50 -8.33
N THR A 166 1.09 -22.30 -7.26
CA THR A 166 1.43 -23.74 -7.27
C THR A 166 0.27 -24.61 -7.73
#